data_AF-M4NJT7-F1
#
_entry.id   AF-M4NJT7-F1
#
_cell.length_a   1.000
_cell.length_b   1.000
_cell.length_c   1.000
_cell.angle_alpha   90.00
_cell.angle_beta   90.00
_cell.angle_gamma   90.00
#
_symmetry.space_group_name_H-M   'P 1'
#
loop_
_entity.id
_entity.type
_entity.pdbx_description
1 polymer ?
#
loop_
_entity_poly.entity_id
_entity_poly.type
_entity_poly.pdbx_seq_one_letter_code
_entity_poly.pdbx_strand_id
1 'polypeptide(L)'
;MSRFVFVSAMLLAGSGASTMLLAQDSPNSPPSAASSGQQRAARADDHNCIRETGSHIPAKKGQCLPVNGRSYSQQDLQRTGEPELGRALQKLDPRITVHGH
;
A
#
# COMPACT_ATOMS: atom_id res chain seq x y z
N MET A 1 -1.79 51.89 -4.99
CA MET A 1 -0.61 51.22 -4.39
C MET A 1 -0.73 51.38 -2.88
N SER A 2 -1.39 50.40 -2.26
CA SER A 2 -1.96 50.52 -0.92
C SER A 2 -1.16 49.67 0.06
N ARG A 3 -0.59 50.33 1.07
CA ARG A 3 -0.46 49.85 2.47
C ARG A 3 0.18 48.48 2.69
N PHE A 4 1.51 48.40 2.51
CA PHE A 4 2.34 47.32 3.06
C PHE A 4 3.42 47.90 3.98
N VAL A 5 3.03 48.45 5.13
CA VAL A 5 3.93 48.70 6.27
C VAL A 5 3.06 48.72 7.54
N PHE A 6 3.56 48.15 8.63
CA PHE A 6 2.99 47.99 9.99
C PHE A 6 2.06 46.76 10.15
N VAL A 7 2.17 45.85 11.14
CA VAL A 7 3.01 45.70 12.34
C VAL A 7 2.66 44.32 12.99
N SER A 8 3.54 43.80 13.85
CA SER A 8 3.37 42.66 14.80
C SER A 8 3.56 41.24 14.22
N ALA A 9 4.58 40.43 14.54
CA ALA A 9 5.36 40.20 15.77
C ALA A 9 4.50 39.79 16.98
N MET A 10 4.42 38.47 17.24
CA MET A 10 4.06 37.79 18.52
C MET A 10 4.04 36.27 18.21
N LEU A 11 5.10 35.49 18.39
CA LEU A 11 5.83 35.07 19.61
C LEU A 11 4.98 34.19 20.57
N LEU A 12 5.61 33.09 21.00
CA LEU A 12 5.34 32.20 22.14
C LEU A 12 4.43 30.95 21.99
N ALA A 13 5.13 29.81 22.06
CA ALA A 13 5.04 28.80 23.11
C ALA A 13 3.81 27.86 23.15
N GLY A 14 4.12 26.56 23.05
CA GLY A 14 3.19 25.48 23.33
C GLY A 14 3.92 24.14 23.47
N SER A 15 4.81 24.02 24.46
CA SER A 15 5.37 22.74 24.89
C SER A 15 4.33 22.03 25.77
N GLY A 16 3.80 20.89 25.33
CA GLY A 16 2.88 20.05 26.11
C GLY A 16 3.34 18.60 26.08
N ALA A 17 4.07 18.18 27.13
CA ALA A 17 4.36 16.78 27.42
C ALA A 17 3.14 16.15 28.12
N SER A 18 2.73 14.94 27.72
CA SER A 18 1.88 14.07 28.55
C SER A 18 2.06 12.59 28.18
N THR A 19 2.83 11.92 29.03
CA THR A 19 2.62 10.58 29.63
C THR A 19 2.17 9.39 28.78
N MET A 20 3.03 8.36 28.73
CA MET A 20 2.69 6.97 28.42
C MET A 20 1.61 6.44 29.38
N LEU A 21 0.60 5.76 28.82
CA LEU A 21 -0.23 4.79 29.53
C LEU A 21 -0.13 3.44 28.81
N LEU A 22 0.26 2.41 29.57
CA LEU A 22 0.23 0.99 29.19
C LEU A 22 -1.20 0.43 29.29
N ALA A 23 -1.38 -0.80 28.76
CA ALA A 23 -2.33 -1.83 29.22
C ALA A 23 -3.73 -1.80 28.57
N GLN A 24 -4.04 -2.68 27.60
CA GLN A 24 -4.71 -4.01 27.68
C GLN A 24 -5.88 -3.89 26.66
N ASP A 25 -6.37 -4.87 25.92
CA ASP A 25 -6.73 -6.25 26.24
C ASP A 25 -7.03 -6.92 24.88
N SER A 26 -6.62 -8.19 24.72
CA SER A 26 -7.02 -9.00 23.56
C SER A 26 -8.21 -9.89 23.94
N PRO A 27 -9.41 -9.64 23.42
CA PRO A 27 -10.41 -10.68 23.30
C PRO A 27 -10.29 -11.31 21.90
N ASN A 28 -9.77 -12.53 21.93
CA ASN A 28 -9.98 -13.58 20.95
C ASN A 28 -11.39 -13.49 20.31
N SER A 29 -11.47 -12.88 19.12
CA SER A 29 -12.67 -12.93 18.28
C SER A 29 -12.65 -14.25 17.49
N PRO A 30 -13.75 -15.04 17.50
CA PRO A 30 -13.85 -16.22 16.66
C PRO A 30 -13.74 -15.80 15.18
N PRO A 31 -13.17 -16.63 14.28
CA PRO A 31 -13.17 -16.31 12.86
C PRO A 31 -14.61 -16.41 12.34
N SER A 32 -15.30 -15.28 12.32
CA SER A 32 -16.51 -15.10 11.53
C SER A 32 -16.16 -15.38 10.07
N ALA A 33 -16.65 -16.51 9.58
CA ALA A 33 -16.69 -16.85 8.17
C ALA A 33 -17.62 -15.84 7.45
N ALA A 34 -17.09 -14.66 7.14
CA ALA A 34 -17.70 -13.70 6.26
C ALA A 34 -16.86 -13.63 4.98
N SER A 35 -17.24 -14.48 4.04
CA SER A 35 -16.79 -14.43 2.65
C SER A 35 -17.39 -13.19 1.98
N SER A 36 -16.76 -12.03 2.20
CA SER A 36 -17.18 -10.77 1.60
C SER A 36 -15.94 -10.03 1.11
N GLY A 37 -15.53 -10.29 -0.13
CA GLY A 37 -14.83 -9.35 -1.04
C GLY A 37 -13.71 -8.48 -0.48
N GLN A 38 -13.09 -8.82 0.65
CA GLN A 38 -12.00 -8.06 1.20
C GLN A 38 -10.85 -8.20 0.23
N GLN A 39 -10.41 -7.07 -0.32
CA GLN A 39 -9.02 -6.87 -0.76
C GLN A 39 -8.14 -7.37 0.39
N ARG A 40 -7.84 -8.66 0.34
CA ARG A 40 -6.94 -9.32 1.26
C ARG A 40 -5.64 -8.59 1.02
N ALA A 41 -5.19 -7.79 2.00
CA ALA A 41 -3.91 -7.11 1.92
C ALA A 41 -2.91 -8.13 1.37
N ALA A 42 -2.41 -7.88 0.16
CA ALA A 42 -1.69 -8.88 -0.62
C ALA A 42 -0.60 -9.46 0.28
N ARG A 43 -0.76 -10.72 0.68
CA ARG A 43 0.28 -11.41 1.44
C ARG A 43 1.46 -11.55 0.47
N ALA A 44 2.69 -11.48 0.98
CA ALA A 44 3.89 -11.51 0.12
C ALA A 44 3.96 -12.74 -0.83
N ASP A 45 3.23 -13.81 -0.52
CA ASP A 45 3.11 -15.03 -1.35
C ASP A 45 2.06 -14.92 -2.49
N ASP A 46 1.11 -13.98 -2.43
CA ASP A 46 0.03 -13.81 -3.41
C ASP A 46 0.56 -13.42 -4.80
N HIS A 47 1.74 -12.78 -4.85
CA HIS A 47 2.32 -12.34 -6.12
C HIS A 47 2.62 -13.48 -7.09
N ASN A 48 2.87 -14.70 -6.61
CA ASN A 48 3.12 -15.86 -7.48
C ASN A 48 1.82 -16.51 -8.01
N CYS A 49 0.65 -16.07 -7.52
CA CYS A 49 -0.64 -16.61 -7.92
C CYS A 49 -1.30 -15.73 -8.97
N ILE A 50 -0.97 -15.95 -10.25
CA ILE A 50 -1.58 -15.19 -11.34
C ILE A 50 -3.02 -15.66 -11.55
N ARG A 51 -4.00 -14.77 -11.43
CA ARG A 51 -5.43 -15.08 -11.59
C ARG A 51 -6.03 -14.51 -12.88
N GLU A 52 -5.44 -13.44 -13.38
CA GLU A 52 -5.91 -12.65 -14.52
C GLU A 52 -4.72 -12.36 -15.46
N THR A 53 -4.96 -12.43 -16.77
CA THR A 53 -3.96 -12.13 -17.83
C THR A 53 -4.63 -11.42 -19.00
N GLY A 54 -3.84 -10.84 -19.91
CA GLY A 54 -4.35 -10.17 -21.11
C GLY A 54 -5.07 -11.09 -22.11
N SER A 55 -5.02 -12.41 -21.95
CA SER A 55 -5.77 -13.36 -22.78
C SER A 55 -7.26 -13.45 -22.42
N HIS A 56 -7.66 -12.86 -21.28
CA HIS A 56 -9.01 -12.97 -20.70
C HIS A 56 -9.44 -14.41 -20.37
N ILE A 57 -8.50 -15.37 -20.32
CA ILE A 57 -8.76 -16.72 -19.83
C ILE A 57 -8.71 -16.68 -18.29
N PRO A 58 -9.83 -16.92 -17.59
CA PRO A 58 -9.87 -16.83 -16.14
C PRO A 58 -9.29 -18.09 -15.50
N ALA A 59 -8.65 -17.94 -14.34
CA ALA A 59 -8.35 -19.07 -13.48
C ALA A 59 -9.63 -19.73 -12.96
N LYS A 60 -9.57 -21.02 -12.64
CA LYS A 60 -10.63 -21.68 -11.87
C LYS A 60 -10.77 -20.99 -10.51
N LYS A 61 -11.98 -20.96 -9.94
CA LYS A 61 -12.23 -20.31 -8.65
C LYS A 61 -11.28 -20.86 -7.57
N GLY A 62 -10.57 -19.95 -6.90
CA GLY A 62 -9.60 -20.29 -5.85
C GLY A 62 -8.30 -20.93 -6.34
N GLN A 63 -8.04 -20.95 -7.65
CA GLN A 63 -6.83 -21.50 -8.25
C GLN A 63 -6.04 -20.40 -8.97
N CYS A 64 -4.75 -20.65 -9.16
CA CYS A 64 -3.86 -19.82 -9.97
C CYS A 64 -3.78 -20.38 -11.40
N LEU A 65 -3.49 -19.54 -12.38
CA LEU A 65 -3.15 -19.96 -13.73
C LEU A 65 -1.78 -20.67 -13.72
N PRO A 66 -1.61 -21.75 -14.50
CA PRO A 66 -0.35 -22.49 -14.61
C PRO A 66 0.64 -21.75 -15.53
N VAL A 67 0.94 -20.50 -15.21
CA VAL A 67 1.82 -19.62 -15.99
C VAL A 67 2.94 -19.10 -15.10
N ASN A 68 4.11 -18.90 -15.69
CA ASN A 68 5.23 -18.29 -14.99
C ASN A 68 5.03 -16.78 -14.89
N GLY A 69 5.37 -16.19 -13.75
CA GLY A 69 5.40 -14.76 -13.56
C GLY A 69 5.00 -14.33 -12.16
N ARG A 70 4.86 -13.01 -11.98
CA ARG A 70 4.37 -12.40 -10.75
C ARG A 70 3.31 -11.36 -11.07
N SER A 71 2.29 -11.23 -10.22
CA SER A 71 1.25 -10.19 -10.34
C SER A 71 1.36 -9.18 -9.21
N TYR A 72 1.29 -7.90 -9.57
CA TYR A 72 1.25 -6.78 -8.63
C TYR A 72 -0.06 -6.03 -8.78
N SER A 73 -0.75 -5.82 -7.66
CA SER A 73 -1.96 -5.03 -7.62
C SER A 73 -1.65 -3.53 -7.66
N GLN A 74 -2.66 -2.72 -7.97
CA GLN A 74 -2.54 -1.27 -7.89
C GLN A 74 -2.10 -0.80 -6.48
N GLN A 75 -2.57 -1.48 -5.44
CA GLN A 75 -2.19 -1.19 -4.06
C GLN A 75 -0.71 -1.50 -3.79
N ASP A 76 -0.13 -2.52 -4.44
CA ASP A 76 1.31 -2.80 -4.34
C ASP A 76 2.12 -1.65 -4.95
N LEU A 77 1.73 -1.22 -6.15
CA LEU A 77 2.36 -0.10 -6.85
C LEU A 77 2.27 1.18 -6.02
N GLN A 78 1.09 1.53 -5.51
CA GLN A 78 0.88 2.73 -4.69
C GLN A 78 1.70 2.71 -3.39
N ARG A 79 1.84 1.54 -2.75
CA ARG A 79 2.66 1.38 -1.54
C ARG A 79 4.14 1.68 -1.77
N THR A 80 4.63 1.62 -3.01
CA THR A 80 6.01 1.98 -3.32
C THR A 80 6.30 3.48 -3.23
N GLY A 81 5.26 4.31 -3.35
CA GLY A 81 5.35 5.77 -3.42
C GLY A 81 5.99 6.31 -4.71
N GLU A 82 6.28 5.45 -5.69
CA GLU A 82 6.93 5.88 -6.93
C GLU A 82 5.89 6.44 -7.92
N PRO A 83 6.18 7.60 -8.55
CA PRO A 83 5.29 8.17 -9.57
C PRO A 83 5.35 7.38 -10.89
N GLU A 84 6.50 6.77 -11.17
CA GLU A 84 6.75 6.03 -12.40
C GLU A 84 6.57 4.52 -12.19
N LEU A 85 5.79 3.89 -13.09
CA LEU A 85 5.48 2.47 -13.02
C LEU A 85 6.73 1.60 -13.01
N GLY A 86 7.70 1.89 -13.88
CA GLY A 86 8.94 1.12 -13.97
C GLY A 86 9.67 1.10 -12.63
N ARG A 87 9.79 2.28 -11.98
CA ARG A 87 10.49 2.40 -10.71
C ARG A 87 9.74 1.69 -9.58
N ALA A 88 8.40 1.77 -9.57
CA ALA A 88 7.57 0.99 -8.65
C ALA A 88 7.84 -0.52 -8.81
N LEU A 89 7.82 -1.03 -10.04
CA LEU A 89 8.05 -2.45 -10.34
C LEU A 89 9.46 -2.90 -9.95
N GLN A 90 10.49 -2.08 -10.20
CA GLN A 90 11.86 -2.38 -9.79
C GLN A 90 12.02 -2.49 -8.26
N LYS A 91 11.26 -1.69 -7.48
CA LYS A 91 11.25 -1.80 -6.01
C LYS A 91 10.52 -3.04 -5.51
N LEU A 92 9.49 -3.50 -6.23
CA LEU A 92 8.74 -4.72 -5.90
C LEU A 92 9.46 -6.01 -6.34
N ASP A 93 10.29 -5.91 -7.38
CA ASP A 93 11.04 -7.02 -7.94
C ASP A 93 12.44 -6.57 -8.41
N PRO A 94 13.49 -6.83 -7.62
CA PRO A 94 14.86 -6.49 -7.98
C PRO A 94 15.38 -7.18 -9.25
N ARG A 95 14.66 -8.17 -9.79
CA ARG A 95 14.98 -8.80 -11.08
C ARG A 95 14.55 -7.94 -12.26
N ILE A 96 13.67 -6.97 -12.05
CA ILE A 96 13.21 -6.02 -13.06
C ILE A 96 14.24 -4.89 -13.15
N THR A 97 14.76 -4.67 -14.36
CA THR A 97 15.63 -3.53 -14.66
C THR A 97 14.88 -2.59 -15.60
N VAL A 98 14.90 -1.30 -15.29
CA VAL A 98 14.28 -0.24 -16.09
C VAL A 98 15.36 0.54 -16.80
N HIS A 99 15.17 0.76 -18.11
CA HIS A 99 16.05 1.57 -18.94
C HIS A 99 15.21 2.68 -19.58
N GLY A 100 15.74 3.92 -19.60
CA GLY A 100 15.02 5.09 -20.11
C GLY A 100 14.35 5.94 -19.03
N HIS A 101 13.64 6.97 -19.47
CA HIS A 101 12.82 7.88 -18.65
C HIS A 101 11.47 8.05 -19.34
#